data_AF-A0A952KHS8-F1
#
_entry.id   AF-A0A952KHS8-F1
#
_cell.length_a   1.000
_cell.length_b   1.000
_cell.length_c   1.000
_cell.angle_alpha   90.00
_cell.angle_beta   90.00
_cell.angle_gamma   90.00
#
_symmetry.space_group_name_H-M   'P 1'
#
loop_
_entity.id
_entity.type
_entity.pdbx_description
1 polymer ?
#
loop_
_entity_poly.entity_id
_entity_poly.type
_entity_poly.pdbx_seq_one_letter_code
_entity_poly.pdbx_strand_id
1 'polypeptide(L)'
;DGKLALAPIALCEVQAYVYQAKCAVGEMAAALGEHALAASLSRQAQTLQAAFQEAFWCDGPGTYAIALDGDKRRCEVATSNAGHALWSGIAAPSHAARLVEGLMGKQFFSGWGIRTVARGEPRYNPMSYHNGSIWPHDNALIALGMARYGHCDEVLRLMSAMFDASLHFEHHRLPELFCGFARRTGAGPILYPVACSPQAWAAASVFALLQACLGLEFHAGRAEIKLQSPRLPEFIDWIRIRQLGLPGHSADLHLQRYQRNVGINVLRKDPGVQVAVTE
;
A
#
# COMPACT_ATOMS: atom_id res chain seq x y z
N ASP A 1 11.37 -23.32 -4.70
CA ASP A 1 11.53 -24.36 -5.74
C ASP A 1 10.21 -24.70 -6.48
N GLY A 2 9.12 -23.97 -6.25
CA GLY A 2 7.83 -24.21 -6.92
C GLY A 2 6.98 -25.34 -6.34
N LYS A 3 7.47 -26.06 -5.31
CA LYS A 3 6.66 -27.02 -4.57
C LYS A 3 5.55 -26.32 -3.80
N LEU A 4 4.44 -27.03 -3.58
CA LEU A 4 3.34 -26.51 -2.77
C LEU A 4 3.74 -26.56 -1.29
N ALA A 5 3.43 -25.47 -0.57
CA ALA A 5 3.62 -25.41 0.87
C ALA A 5 2.70 -26.42 1.57
N LEU A 6 3.22 -27.12 2.57
CA LEU A 6 2.44 -28.03 3.39
C LEU A 6 1.69 -27.25 4.47
N ALA A 7 0.44 -27.62 4.73
CA ALA A 7 -0.38 -27.00 5.77
C ALA A 7 0.09 -27.41 7.19
N PRO A 8 -0.16 -26.58 8.22
CA PRO A 8 -0.78 -25.25 8.15
C PRO A 8 0.18 -24.18 7.60
N ILE A 9 -0.34 -23.30 6.72
CA ILE A 9 0.43 -22.24 6.07
C ILE A 9 0.22 -20.92 6.83
N ALA A 10 1.30 -20.26 7.21
CA ALA A 10 1.27 -18.93 7.80
C ALA A 10 1.68 -17.88 6.77
N LEU A 11 0.70 -17.20 6.16
CA LEU A 11 0.91 -16.14 5.17
C LEU A 11 1.44 -14.85 5.80
N CYS A 12 2.32 -14.15 5.08
CA CYS A 12 2.98 -12.95 5.58
C CYS A 12 2.00 -11.78 5.80
N GLU A 13 1.07 -11.56 4.87
CA GLU A 13 0.08 -10.49 4.95
C GLU A 13 -0.91 -10.73 6.09
N VAL A 14 -1.23 -11.99 6.41
CA VAL A 14 -2.10 -12.30 7.54
C VAL A 14 -1.43 -11.92 8.86
N GLN A 15 -0.13 -12.15 9.01
CA GLN A 15 0.60 -11.68 10.19
C GLN A 15 0.62 -10.15 10.26
N ALA A 16 0.84 -9.50 9.12
CA ALA A 16 0.80 -8.05 9.00
C ALA A 16 -0.55 -7.46 9.41
N TYR A 17 -1.66 -8.07 8.98
CA TYR A 17 -3.01 -7.63 9.34
C TYR A 17 -3.31 -7.83 10.83
N VAL A 18 -2.88 -8.97 11.41
CA VAL A 18 -3.02 -9.22 12.86
C VAL A 18 -2.22 -8.20 13.67
N TYR A 19 -1.00 -7.86 13.22
CA TYR A 19 -0.20 -6.80 13.85
C TYR A 19 -0.93 -5.45 13.82
N GLN A 20 -1.37 -5.01 12.64
CA GLN A 20 -2.08 -3.74 12.49
C GLN A 20 -3.37 -3.70 13.33
N ALA A 21 -4.12 -4.81 13.35
CA ALA A 21 -5.32 -4.92 14.17
C ALA A 21 -5.02 -4.79 15.67
N LYS A 22 -3.94 -5.42 16.17
CA LYS A 22 -3.52 -5.26 17.57
C LYS A 22 -3.15 -3.81 17.89
N CYS A 23 -2.45 -3.12 16.99
CA CYS A 23 -2.12 -1.70 17.16
C CYS A 23 -3.39 -0.84 17.21
N ALA A 24 -4.25 -0.94 16.20
CA ALA A 24 -5.46 -0.13 16.10
C ALA A 24 -6.44 -0.40 17.25
N VAL A 25 -6.67 -1.67 17.62
CA VAL A 25 -7.53 -2.02 18.75
C VAL A 25 -6.89 -1.58 20.08
N GLY A 26 -5.56 -1.62 20.19
CA GLY A 26 -4.85 -1.10 21.36
C GLY A 26 -5.08 0.41 21.55
N GLU A 27 -5.04 1.19 20.46
CA GLU A 27 -5.35 2.62 20.48
C GLU A 27 -6.81 2.88 20.87
N MET A 28 -7.76 2.13 20.28
CA MET A 28 -9.18 2.24 20.64
C MET A 28 -9.43 1.86 22.12
N ALA A 29 -8.79 0.80 22.62
CA ALA A 29 -8.89 0.39 24.02
C ALA A 29 -8.37 1.49 24.95
N ALA A 30 -7.24 2.12 24.62
CA ALA A 30 -6.70 3.24 25.41
C ALA A 30 -7.68 4.43 25.44
N ALA A 31 -8.30 4.77 24.31
CA ALA A 31 -9.28 5.85 24.22
C ALA A 31 -10.57 5.56 25.02
N LEU A 32 -10.92 4.29 25.21
CA LEU A 32 -12.06 3.84 26.01
C LEU A 32 -11.73 3.67 27.51
N GLY A 33 -10.48 3.91 27.94
CA GLY A 33 -10.04 3.71 29.32
C GLY A 33 -9.66 2.26 29.67
N GLU A 34 -9.65 1.36 28.69
CA GLU A 34 -9.29 -0.07 28.82
C GLU A 34 -7.75 -0.26 28.80
N HIS A 35 -7.06 0.42 29.72
CA HIS A 35 -5.59 0.53 29.71
C HIS A 35 -4.87 -0.82 29.82
N ALA A 36 -5.43 -1.79 30.55
CA ALA A 36 -4.85 -3.13 30.68
C ALA A 36 -4.88 -3.89 29.34
N LEU A 37 -5.99 -3.79 28.60
CA LEU A 37 -6.14 -4.38 27.28
C LEU A 37 -5.21 -3.70 26.28
N ALA A 38 -5.15 -2.36 26.28
CA ALA A 38 -4.26 -1.58 25.43
C ALA A 38 -2.78 -1.99 25.62
N ALA A 39 -2.33 -2.09 26.88
CA ALA A 39 -0.98 -2.54 27.20
C ALA A 39 -0.71 -3.99 26.78
N SER A 40 -1.71 -4.88 26.93
CA SER A 40 -1.60 -6.28 26.49
C SER A 40 -1.45 -6.38 24.97
N LEU A 41 -2.31 -5.68 24.21
CA LEU A 41 -2.27 -5.67 22.74
C LEU A 41 -0.97 -5.08 22.21
N SER A 42 -0.48 -4.00 22.83
CA SER A 42 0.80 -3.38 22.48
C SER A 42 1.97 -4.37 22.64
N ARG A 43 2.06 -5.07 23.78
CA ARG A 43 3.08 -6.12 23.98
C ARG A 43 2.96 -7.23 22.94
N GLN A 44 1.75 -7.71 22.68
CA GLN A 44 1.53 -8.75 21.68
C GLN A 44 1.91 -8.32 20.26
N ALA A 45 1.66 -7.07 19.89
CA ALA A 45 2.06 -6.51 18.60
C ALA A 45 3.58 -6.45 18.48
N GLN A 46 4.28 -5.99 19.52
CA GLN A 46 5.75 -5.96 19.57
C GLN A 46 6.36 -7.37 19.47
N THR A 47 5.81 -8.33 20.22
CA THR A 47 6.25 -9.75 20.13
C THR A 47 6.01 -10.32 18.74
N LEU A 48 4.85 -10.06 18.14
CA LEU A 48 4.54 -10.52 16.78
C LEU A 48 5.48 -9.88 15.75
N GLN A 49 5.76 -8.59 15.86
CA GLN A 49 6.68 -7.89 14.97
C GLN A 49 8.07 -8.49 15.03
N ALA A 50 8.63 -8.69 16.22
CA ALA A 50 9.94 -9.30 16.39
C ALA A 50 10.00 -10.72 15.76
N ALA A 51 9.02 -11.56 16.07
CA ALA A 51 8.93 -12.90 15.51
C ALA A 51 8.75 -12.89 13.98
N PHE A 52 8.00 -11.93 13.44
CA PHE A 52 7.82 -11.76 12.01
C PHE A 52 9.12 -11.38 11.32
N GLN A 53 9.89 -10.43 11.88
CA GLN A 53 11.18 -10.03 11.32
C GLN A 53 12.14 -11.21 11.24
N GLU A 54 12.26 -11.98 12.33
CA GLU A 54 13.14 -13.14 12.37
C GLU A 54 12.67 -14.25 11.42
N ALA A 55 11.38 -14.58 11.43
CA ALA A 55 10.89 -15.75 10.73
C ALA A 55 10.66 -15.51 9.22
N PHE A 56 10.28 -14.31 8.79
CA PHE A 56 9.88 -14.06 7.40
C PHE A 56 10.93 -13.33 6.55
N TRP A 57 11.88 -12.59 7.14
CA TRP A 57 12.85 -11.84 6.35
C TRP A 57 13.82 -12.74 5.59
N CYS A 58 14.00 -12.45 4.30
CA CYS A 58 14.90 -13.16 3.40
C CYS A 58 16.00 -12.21 2.92
N ASP A 59 17.18 -12.28 3.54
CA ASP A 59 18.28 -11.35 3.27
C ASP A 59 18.81 -11.38 1.84
N GLY A 60 18.83 -12.53 1.19
CA GLY A 60 19.27 -12.62 -0.21
C GLY A 60 18.41 -11.77 -1.15
N PRO A 61 17.11 -12.07 -1.28
CA PRO A 61 16.20 -11.31 -2.14
C PRO A 61 15.78 -9.94 -1.57
N GLY A 62 16.04 -9.64 -0.30
CA GLY A 62 15.69 -8.36 0.32
C GLY A 62 14.18 -8.16 0.45
N THR A 63 13.44 -9.23 0.77
CA THR A 63 11.98 -9.23 0.89
C THR A 63 11.53 -10.15 2.02
N TYR A 64 10.25 -10.09 2.39
CA TYR A 64 9.63 -11.09 3.24
C TYR A 64 9.18 -12.30 2.41
N ALA A 65 9.39 -13.51 2.92
CA ALA A 65 8.82 -14.73 2.39
C ALA A 65 7.29 -14.63 2.34
N ILE A 66 6.65 -15.16 1.29
CA ILE A 66 5.17 -15.14 1.19
C ILE A 66 4.52 -15.89 2.35
N ALA A 67 5.17 -16.96 2.84
CA ALA A 67 4.63 -17.80 3.90
C ALA A 67 5.70 -18.57 4.67
N LEU A 68 5.28 -19.13 5.80
CA LEU A 68 5.91 -20.30 6.42
C LEU A 68 5.02 -21.52 6.21
N ASP A 69 5.62 -22.66 5.86
CA ASP A 69 4.90 -23.94 5.75
C ASP A 69 4.66 -24.60 7.13
N GLY A 70 4.06 -25.80 7.12
CA GLY A 70 3.76 -26.59 8.32
C GLY A 70 4.99 -26.93 9.17
N ASP A 71 6.16 -27.04 8.53
CA ASP A 71 7.45 -27.28 9.19
C ASP A 71 8.16 -25.96 9.55
N LYS A 72 7.48 -24.82 9.43
CA LYS A 72 7.99 -23.46 9.66
C LYS A 72 9.15 -23.06 8.75
N ARG A 73 9.27 -23.70 7.58
CA ARG A 73 10.25 -23.31 6.56
C ARG A 73 9.70 -22.16 5.73
N ARG A 74 10.58 -21.23 5.36
CA ARG A 74 10.24 -20.09 4.52
C ARG A 74 9.88 -20.54 3.11
N CYS A 75 8.73 -20.09 2.64
CA CYS A 75 8.35 -20.14 1.25
C CYS A 75 8.96 -18.90 0.56
N GLU A 76 10.21 -19.02 0.11
CA GLU A 76 10.98 -17.92 -0.48
C GLU A 76 10.61 -17.72 -1.95
N VAL A 77 9.42 -17.16 -2.19
CA VAL A 77 8.97 -16.67 -3.49
C VAL A 77 8.72 -15.19 -3.35
N ALA A 78 9.39 -14.37 -4.16
CA ALA A 78 9.20 -12.94 -4.14
C ALA A 78 7.81 -12.56 -4.68
N THR A 79 6.92 -12.11 -3.80
CA THR A 79 5.56 -11.67 -4.14
C THR A 79 5.24 -10.26 -3.64
N SER A 80 4.18 -9.66 -4.19
CA SER A 80 3.70 -8.34 -3.79
C SER A 80 3.13 -8.31 -2.37
N ASN A 81 2.74 -9.47 -1.81
CA ASN A 81 2.28 -9.63 -0.43
C ASN A 81 3.23 -9.01 0.58
N ALA A 82 4.55 -9.08 0.34
CA ALA A 82 5.54 -8.46 1.21
C ALA A 82 5.33 -6.95 1.37
N GLY A 83 4.79 -6.25 0.35
CA GLY A 83 4.45 -4.83 0.44
C GLY A 83 3.31 -4.51 1.42
N HIS A 84 2.48 -5.49 1.78
CA HIS A 84 1.49 -5.32 2.86
C HIS A 84 2.14 -5.21 4.23
N ALA A 85 3.37 -5.71 4.40
CA ALA A 85 4.15 -5.49 5.61
C ALA A 85 4.57 -4.02 5.78
N LEU A 86 4.74 -3.28 4.67
CA LEU A 86 4.91 -1.83 4.71
C LEU A 86 3.61 -1.16 5.14
N TRP A 87 2.50 -1.51 4.49
CA TRP A 87 1.20 -0.91 4.76
C TRP A 87 0.77 -1.03 6.23
N SER A 88 0.91 -2.23 6.80
CA SER A 88 0.58 -2.52 8.20
C SER A 88 1.51 -1.87 9.21
N GLY A 89 2.70 -1.45 8.79
CA GLY A 89 3.77 -0.97 9.68
C GLY A 89 4.54 -2.08 10.40
N ILE A 90 4.29 -3.36 10.10
CA ILE A 90 5.02 -4.46 10.74
C ILE A 90 6.48 -4.53 10.26
N ALA A 91 6.77 -4.11 9.02
CA ALA A 91 8.12 -4.14 8.47
C ALA A 91 9.13 -3.36 9.33
N ALA A 92 10.38 -3.79 9.37
CA ALA A 92 11.42 -3.03 10.06
C ALA A 92 11.82 -1.81 9.20
N PRO A 93 12.08 -0.63 9.78
CA PRO A 93 12.59 0.52 9.03
C PRO A 93 13.85 0.22 8.22
N SER A 94 14.72 -0.66 8.73
CA SER A 94 15.94 -1.13 8.04
C SER A 94 15.65 -1.98 6.79
N HIS A 95 14.48 -2.60 6.70
CA HIS A 95 14.08 -3.46 5.59
C HIS A 95 13.30 -2.70 4.51
N ALA A 96 12.64 -1.60 4.89
CA ALA A 96 11.71 -0.89 4.03
C ALA A 96 12.34 -0.45 2.70
N ALA A 97 13.51 0.18 2.73
CA ALA A 97 14.19 0.66 1.54
C ALA A 97 14.49 -0.47 0.54
N ARG A 98 14.99 -1.61 1.03
CA ARG A 98 15.32 -2.78 0.20
C ARG A 98 14.07 -3.41 -0.40
N LEU A 99 13.00 -3.51 0.39
CA LEU A 99 11.73 -4.04 -0.08
C LEU A 99 11.10 -3.14 -1.16
N VAL A 100 11.12 -1.82 -0.96
CA VAL A 100 10.63 -0.85 -1.95
C VAL A 100 11.45 -0.89 -3.23
N GLU A 101 12.78 -0.94 -3.13
CA GLU A 101 13.67 -1.10 -4.28
C GLU A 101 13.34 -2.37 -5.07
N GLY A 102 13.13 -3.50 -4.38
CA GLY A 102 12.74 -4.77 -4.99
C GLY A 102 11.40 -4.67 -5.73
N LEU A 103 10.36 -4.15 -5.06
CA LEU A 103 9.00 -3.97 -5.62
C LEU A 103 8.98 -3.03 -6.83
N MET A 104 9.83 -2.00 -6.83
CA MET A 104 9.96 -1.05 -7.94
C MET A 104 10.95 -1.49 -9.03
N GLY A 105 11.66 -2.60 -8.79
CA GLY A 105 12.53 -3.25 -9.74
C GLY A 105 11.77 -3.91 -10.91
N LYS A 106 12.43 -4.06 -12.05
CA LYS A 106 11.86 -4.56 -13.31
C LYS A 106 11.15 -5.92 -13.22
N GLN A 107 11.50 -6.74 -12.23
CA GLN A 107 10.90 -8.05 -12.02
C GLN A 107 9.47 -7.92 -11.48
N PHE A 108 9.21 -6.92 -10.65
CA PHE A 108 7.89 -6.61 -10.10
C PHE A 108 7.19 -5.51 -10.89
N PHE A 109 7.81 -4.33 -10.97
CA PHE A 109 7.22 -3.18 -11.63
C PHE A 109 7.31 -3.32 -13.16
N SER A 110 6.14 -3.47 -13.78
CA SER A 110 5.99 -3.70 -15.22
C SER A 110 6.04 -2.43 -16.06
N GLY A 111 5.94 -1.25 -15.43
CA GLY A 111 5.61 0.01 -16.08
C GLY A 111 4.10 0.34 -16.08
N TRP A 112 3.25 -0.65 -15.77
CA TRP A 112 1.82 -0.47 -15.50
C TRP A 112 1.45 -0.62 -14.01
N GLY A 113 2.35 -1.23 -13.23
CA GLY A 113 2.14 -1.56 -11.82
C GLY A 113 3.02 -2.72 -11.38
N ILE A 114 2.95 -3.03 -10.10
CA ILE A 114 3.63 -4.13 -9.41
C ILE A 114 2.83 -5.42 -9.64
N ARG A 115 3.53 -6.45 -10.11
CA ARG A 115 2.98 -7.80 -10.32
C ARG A 115 2.83 -8.54 -9.00
N THR A 116 1.88 -9.47 -8.91
CA THR A 116 1.71 -10.29 -7.70
C THR A 116 2.89 -11.21 -7.42
N VAL A 117 3.57 -11.69 -8.48
CA VAL A 117 4.79 -12.52 -8.38
C VAL A 117 5.85 -11.92 -9.30
N ALA A 118 7.07 -11.82 -8.80
CA ALA A 118 8.18 -11.29 -9.57
C ALA A 118 8.50 -12.18 -10.78
N ARG A 119 8.84 -11.55 -11.91
CA ARG A 119 9.33 -12.27 -13.08
C ARG A 119 10.61 -13.04 -12.73
N GLY A 120 10.64 -14.33 -13.06
CA GLY A 120 11.76 -15.23 -12.79
C GLY A 120 11.56 -16.10 -11.56
N GLU A 121 10.57 -15.78 -10.71
CA GLU A 121 10.16 -16.65 -9.61
C GLU A 121 9.43 -17.90 -10.11
N PRO A 122 9.50 -19.01 -9.35
CA PRO A 122 8.69 -20.19 -9.63
C PRO A 122 7.21 -19.84 -9.77
N ARG A 123 6.55 -20.49 -10.74
CA ARG A 123 5.12 -20.30 -11.06
C ARG A 123 4.73 -18.93 -11.61
N TYR A 124 5.68 -18.03 -11.85
CA TYR A 124 5.41 -16.77 -12.54
C TYR A 124 4.72 -17.00 -13.89
N ASN A 125 3.57 -16.36 -14.08
CA ASN A 125 2.82 -16.30 -15.31
C ASN A 125 2.06 -14.95 -15.37
N PRO A 126 2.39 -14.04 -16.32
CA PRO A 126 1.76 -12.73 -16.41
C PRO A 126 0.26 -12.77 -16.74
N MET A 127 -0.26 -13.92 -17.20
CA MET A 127 -1.68 -14.15 -17.48
C MET A 127 -2.38 -14.94 -16.37
N SER A 128 -1.69 -15.24 -15.26
CA SER A 128 -2.29 -15.93 -14.12
C SER A 128 -3.02 -14.96 -13.21
N TYR A 129 -4.14 -15.40 -12.66
CA TYR A 129 -4.94 -14.64 -11.72
C TYR A 129 -4.14 -14.11 -10.52
N HIS A 130 -3.28 -14.94 -9.89
CA HIS A 130 -2.47 -14.55 -8.72
C HIS A 130 -0.97 -14.75 -8.89
N ASN A 131 -0.48 -15.28 -10.02
CA ASN A 131 0.95 -15.58 -10.18
C ASN A 131 1.68 -14.65 -11.16
N GLY A 132 1.28 -13.39 -11.29
CA GLY A 132 1.99 -12.44 -12.14
C GLY A 132 1.13 -11.37 -12.80
N SER A 133 -0.17 -11.37 -12.57
CA SER A 133 -1.08 -10.26 -12.90
C SER A 133 -0.79 -9.03 -12.03
N ILE A 134 -1.46 -7.92 -12.34
CA ILE A 134 -1.39 -6.66 -11.60
C ILE A 134 -2.78 -6.34 -11.09
N TRP A 135 -2.86 -6.06 -9.81
CA TRP A 135 -4.11 -5.78 -9.09
C TRP A 135 -4.10 -4.33 -8.58
N PRO A 136 -5.02 -3.46 -9.04
CA PRO A 136 -5.08 -2.07 -8.58
C PRO A 136 -5.15 -1.91 -7.07
N HIS A 137 -5.95 -2.74 -6.39
CA HIS A 137 -6.10 -2.65 -4.92
C HIS A 137 -4.81 -3.00 -4.18
N ASP A 138 -4.11 -4.05 -4.65
CA ASP A 138 -2.84 -4.50 -4.08
C ASP A 138 -1.77 -3.40 -4.22
N ASN A 139 -1.70 -2.79 -5.41
CA ASN A 139 -0.80 -1.68 -5.68
C ASN A 139 -1.12 -0.43 -4.84
N ALA A 140 -2.40 -0.17 -4.56
CA ALA A 140 -2.81 0.93 -3.70
C ALA A 140 -2.40 0.71 -2.24
N LEU A 141 -2.52 -0.52 -1.72
CA LEU A 141 -2.03 -0.88 -0.38
C LEU A 141 -0.51 -0.74 -0.29
N ILE A 142 0.22 -1.22 -1.31
CA ILE A 142 1.67 -1.08 -1.38
C ILE A 142 2.07 0.40 -1.41
N ALA A 143 1.37 1.25 -2.16
CA ALA A 143 1.62 2.69 -2.19
C ALA A 143 1.40 3.35 -0.82
N LEU A 144 0.32 3.00 -0.12
CA LEU A 144 0.10 3.48 1.26
C LEU A 144 1.23 3.03 2.20
N GLY A 145 1.75 1.82 2.01
CA GLY A 145 2.94 1.34 2.70
C GLY A 145 4.20 2.15 2.35
N MET A 146 4.48 2.38 1.08
CA MET A 146 5.61 3.21 0.64
C MET A 146 5.54 4.62 1.24
N ALA A 147 4.35 5.25 1.24
CA ALA A 147 4.12 6.56 1.85
C ALA A 147 4.43 6.56 3.35
N ARG A 148 4.00 5.53 4.09
CA ARG A 148 4.30 5.38 5.53
C ARG A 148 5.81 5.40 5.82
N TYR A 149 6.63 4.89 4.91
CA TYR A 149 8.09 4.82 5.06
C TYR A 149 8.84 5.94 4.29
N GLY A 150 8.14 6.97 3.80
CA GLY A 150 8.76 8.13 3.16
C GLY A 150 9.19 7.92 1.70
N HIS A 151 8.73 6.85 1.04
CA HIS A 151 9.06 6.53 -0.35
C HIS A 151 8.10 7.24 -1.33
N CYS A 152 8.05 8.56 -1.26
CA CYS A 152 7.08 9.38 -2.00
C CYS A 152 7.29 9.34 -3.52
N ASP A 153 8.52 9.27 -4.00
CA ASP A 153 8.79 9.26 -5.45
C ASP A 153 8.32 7.94 -6.09
N GLU A 154 8.46 6.82 -5.39
CA GLU A 154 7.91 5.52 -5.80
C GLU A 154 6.38 5.54 -5.82
N VAL A 155 5.74 6.16 -4.83
CA VAL A 155 4.28 6.37 -4.80
C VAL A 155 3.81 7.16 -6.01
N LEU A 156 4.47 8.27 -6.35
CA LEU A 156 4.12 9.09 -7.53
C LEU A 156 4.26 8.31 -8.84
N ARG A 157 5.33 7.50 -8.96
CA ARG A 157 5.55 6.63 -10.11
C ARG A 157 4.46 5.57 -10.24
N LEU A 158 4.03 4.99 -9.12
CA LEU A 158 2.98 3.98 -9.11
C LEU A 158 1.60 4.58 -9.42
N MET A 159 1.27 5.74 -8.85
CA MET A 159 0.05 6.51 -9.17
C MET A 159 -0.01 6.85 -10.66
N SER A 160 1.10 7.33 -11.24
CA SER A 160 1.17 7.66 -12.67
C SER A 160 1.00 6.43 -13.55
N ALA A 161 1.59 5.29 -13.18
CA ALA A 161 1.40 4.04 -13.93
C ALA A 161 -0.05 3.53 -13.88
N MET A 162 -0.72 3.64 -12.72
CA MET A 162 -2.13 3.26 -12.57
C MET A 162 -3.07 4.22 -13.30
N PHE A 163 -2.76 5.52 -13.32
CA PHE A 163 -3.49 6.49 -14.15
C PHE A 163 -3.32 6.18 -15.64
N ASP A 164 -2.10 5.99 -16.12
CA ASP A 164 -1.86 5.62 -17.52
C ASP A 164 -2.58 4.32 -17.89
N ALA A 165 -2.58 3.33 -16.99
CA ALA A 165 -3.30 2.07 -17.21
C ALA A 165 -4.81 2.32 -17.36
N SER A 166 -5.41 3.16 -16.49
CA SER A 166 -6.85 3.44 -16.52
C SER A 166 -7.31 3.99 -17.86
N LEU A 167 -6.49 4.77 -18.57
CA LEU A 167 -6.80 5.32 -19.89
C LEU A 167 -7.10 4.25 -20.94
N HIS A 168 -6.66 3.00 -20.74
CA HIS A 168 -6.87 1.88 -21.66
C HIS A 168 -8.09 1.02 -21.33
N PHE A 169 -8.77 1.26 -20.20
CA PHE A 169 -9.94 0.51 -19.79
C PHE A 169 -11.23 1.32 -20.00
N GLU A 170 -12.34 0.60 -20.14
CA GLU A 170 -13.65 1.20 -20.34
C GLU A 170 -13.98 2.22 -19.23
N HIS A 171 -14.53 3.37 -19.63
CA HIS A 171 -14.85 4.49 -18.74
C HIS A 171 -13.68 5.04 -17.91
N HIS A 172 -12.44 4.73 -18.29
CA HIS A 172 -11.22 5.10 -17.56
C HIS A 172 -11.21 4.60 -16.11
N ARG A 173 -11.75 3.40 -15.90
CA ARG A 173 -11.84 2.75 -14.59
C ARG A 173 -10.87 1.59 -14.51
N LEU A 174 -10.21 1.46 -13.36
CA LEU A 174 -9.35 0.32 -13.09
C LEU A 174 -10.22 -0.95 -12.90
N PRO A 175 -9.89 -2.07 -13.57
CA PRO A 175 -10.59 -3.34 -13.39
C PRO A 175 -10.13 -4.02 -12.09
N GLU A 176 -10.71 -5.19 -11.78
CA GLU A 176 -10.23 -6.11 -10.75
C GLU A 176 -8.72 -6.36 -10.83
N LEU A 177 -8.26 -6.74 -12.03
CA LEU A 177 -6.89 -7.08 -12.36
C LEU A 177 -6.66 -6.97 -13.87
N PHE A 178 -5.40 -6.92 -14.28
CA PHE A 178 -4.98 -7.07 -15.67
C PHE A 178 -3.67 -7.87 -15.77
N CYS A 179 -3.34 -8.35 -16.97
CA CYS A 179 -2.17 -9.20 -17.17
C CYS A 179 -0.86 -8.41 -16.93
N GLY A 180 0.10 -9.00 -16.24
CA GLY A 180 1.35 -8.33 -15.84
C GLY A 180 2.45 -8.33 -16.89
N PHE A 181 2.11 -8.15 -18.17
CA PHE A 181 3.13 -7.95 -19.20
C PHE A 181 3.86 -6.62 -19.00
N ALA A 182 5.13 -6.56 -19.41
CA ALA A 182 5.88 -5.31 -19.39
C ALA A 182 5.26 -4.28 -20.34
N ARG A 183 5.25 -3.02 -19.92
CA ARG A 183 4.84 -1.89 -20.76
C ARG A 183 5.76 -1.79 -21.98
N ARG A 184 5.16 -1.60 -23.15
CA ARG A 184 5.87 -1.43 -24.43
C ARG A 184 5.40 -0.15 -25.09
N THR A 185 6.31 0.55 -25.74
CA THR A 185 5.97 1.77 -26.48
C THR A 185 4.88 1.49 -27.51
N GLY A 186 3.82 2.29 -27.50
CA GLY A 186 2.69 2.17 -28.43
C GLY A 186 1.69 1.05 -28.14
N ALA A 187 1.82 0.32 -27.02
CA ALA A 187 0.88 -0.73 -26.62
C ALA A 187 0.29 -0.42 -25.24
N GLY A 188 -1.00 -0.73 -25.05
CA GLY A 188 -1.68 -0.69 -23.75
C GLY A 188 -1.42 -1.93 -22.89
N PRO A 189 -1.94 -1.96 -21.64
CA PRO A 189 -1.94 -3.16 -20.82
C PRO A 189 -2.78 -4.27 -21.48
N ILE A 190 -2.36 -5.52 -21.28
CA ILE A 190 -3.12 -6.68 -21.77
C ILE A 190 -4.23 -6.98 -20.77
N LEU A 191 -5.47 -7.02 -21.26
CA LEU A 191 -6.66 -7.28 -20.46
C LEU A 191 -6.63 -8.70 -19.89
N TYR A 192 -7.19 -8.89 -18.70
CA TYR A 192 -7.45 -10.23 -18.17
C TYR A 192 -8.87 -10.66 -18.59
N PRO A 193 -9.07 -11.81 -19.28
CA PRO A 193 -10.32 -12.10 -19.99
C PRO A 193 -11.61 -12.13 -19.16
N VAL A 194 -11.51 -12.47 -17.87
CA VAL A 194 -12.68 -12.66 -16.98
C VAL A 194 -12.67 -11.70 -15.78
N ALA A 195 -11.94 -10.59 -15.88
CA ALA A 195 -11.87 -9.60 -14.80
C ALA A 195 -13.21 -8.88 -14.60
N CYS A 196 -13.61 -8.67 -13.34
CA CYS A 196 -14.71 -7.76 -13.05
C CYS A 196 -14.31 -6.29 -13.35
N SER A 197 -15.20 -5.52 -13.97
CA SER A 197 -14.92 -4.11 -14.33
C SER A 197 -16.15 -3.19 -14.13
N PRO A 198 -16.14 -2.30 -13.12
CA PRO A 198 -15.23 -2.27 -11.98
C PRO A 198 -15.59 -3.33 -10.93
N GLN A 199 -14.62 -3.76 -10.13
CA GLN A 199 -14.87 -4.50 -8.89
C GLN A 199 -14.79 -3.58 -7.67
N ALA A 200 -15.49 -3.91 -6.60
CA ALA A 200 -15.61 -3.06 -5.41
C ALA A 200 -14.25 -2.59 -4.85
N TRP A 201 -13.26 -3.47 -4.70
CA TRP A 201 -11.93 -3.06 -4.20
C TRP A 201 -11.12 -2.24 -5.21
N ALA A 202 -11.35 -2.40 -6.51
CA ALA A 202 -10.64 -1.63 -7.54
C ALA A 202 -11.10 -0.17 -7.53
N ALA A 203 -12.37 0.08 -7.24
CA ALA A 203 -12.93 1.43 -7.14
C ALA A 203 -12.27 2.28 -6.04
N ALA A 204 -11.84 1.66 -4.93
CA ALA A 204 -11.16 2.36 -3.85
C ALA A 204 -9.68 2.70 -4.16
N SER A 205 -9.09 2.07 -5.17
CA SER A 205 -7.65 2.16 -5.45
C SER A 205 -7.19 3.58 -5.77
N VAL A 206 -8.00 4.34 -6.53
CA VAL A 206 -7.67 5.74 -6.87
C VAL A 206 -7.62 6.64 -5.64
N PHE A 207 -8.53 6.44 -4.68
CA PHE A 207 -8.57 7.23 -3.45
C PHE A 207 -7.40 6.86 -2.53
N ALA A 208 -7.08 5.57 -2.42
CA ALA A 208 -5.93 5.09 -1.65
C ALA A 208 -4.59 5.55 -2.24
N LEU A 209 -4.42 5.53 -3.56
CA LEU A 209 -3.23 6.06 -4.24
C LEU A 209 -3.11 7.58 -4.04
N LEU A 210 -4.21 8.32 -4.13
CA LEU A 210 -4.22 9.75 -3.84
C LEU A 210 -3.88 10.02 -2.36
N GLN A 211 -4.45 9.26 -1.43
CA GLN A 211 -4.14 9.33 -0.01
C GLN A 211 -2.65 9.08 0.24
N ALA A 212 -2.06 8.09 -0.43
CA ALA A 212 -0.62 7.81 -0.36
C ALA A 212 0.23 8.98 -0.90
N CYS A 213 -0.15 9.58 -2.04
CA CYS A 213 0.56 10.74 -2.60
C CYS A 213 0.58 11.93 -1.63
N LEU A 214 -0.53 12.14 -0.91
CA LEU A 214 -0.69 13.24 0.04
C LEU A 214 -0.14 12.94 1.43
N GLY A 215 0.26 11.69 1.70
CA GLY A 215 0.53 11.19 3.05
C GLY A 215 -0.57 11.55 4.04
N LEU A 216 -1.83 11.41 3.59
CA LEU A 216 -2.99 11.91 4.32
C LEU A 216 -3.35 10.96 5.47
N GLU A 217 -3.28 11.50 6.68
CA GLU A 217 -3.56 10.83 7.96
C GLU A 217 -4.64 11.60 8.73
N PHE A 218 -5.40 10.88 9.55
CA PHE A 218 -6.42 11.45 10.42
C PHE A 218 -6.16 11.04 11.86
N HIS A 219 -6.15 12.02 12.77
CA HIS A 219 -5.99 11.78 14.19
C HIS A 219 -7.22 12.30 14.94
N ALA A 220 -8.21 11.41 15.09
CA ALA A 220 -9.51 11.73 15.66
C ALA A 220 -9.43 12.36 17.06
N GLY A 221 -8.59 11.82 17.96
CA GLY A 221 -8.46 12.30 19.33
C GLY A 221 -7.93 13.74 19.48
N ARG A 222 -7.33 14.29 18.41
CA ARG A 222 -6.81 15.67 18.36
C ARG A 222 -7.47 16.52 17.27
N ALA A 223 -8.54 16.02 16.65
CA ALA A 223 -9.24 16.65 15.53
C ALA A 223 -8.27 17.14 14.42
N GLU A 224 -7.23 16.35 14.14
CA GLU A 224 -6.14 16.74 13.23
C GLU A 224 -6.23 15.97 11.89
N ILE A 225 -6.14 16.71 10.80
CA ILE A 225 -5.91 16.22 9.43
C ILE A 225 -4.45 16.50 9.13
N LYS A 226 -3.65 15.45 8.92
CA LYS A 226 -2.22 15.56 8.70
C LYS A 226 -1.87 15.16 7.27
N LEU A 227 -0.99 15.93 6.64
CA LEU A 227 -0.40 15.62 5.33
C LEU A 227 1.11 15.43 5.52
N GLN A 228 1.56 14.18 5.43
CA GLN A 228 2.95 13.78 5.56
C GLN A 228 3.64 13.79 4.19
N SER A 229 4.61 14.68 4.01
CA SER A 229 5.40 14.82 2.78
C SER A 229 4.53 14.90 1.51
N PRO A 230 3.48 15.76 1.47
CA PRO A 230 2.47 15.72 0.41
C PRO A 230 3.05 16.05 -0.97
N ARG A 231 2.71 15.21 -1.94
CA ARG A 231 3.09 15.35 -3.35
C ARG A 231 1.89 15.15 -4.27
N LEU A 232 1.97 15.74 -5.46
CA LEU A 232 1.03 15.50 -6.55
C LEU A 232 1.79 14.95 -7.77
N PRO A 233 1.23 13.99 -8.51
CA PRO A 233 1.84 13.51 -9.73
C PRO A 233 1.81 14.58 -10.82
N GLU A 234 2.69 14.46 -11.82
CA GLU A 234 2.89 15.49 -12.84
C GLU A 234 1.61 15.84 -13.62
N PHE A 235 0.73 14.86 -13.86
CA PHE A 235 -0.53 15.04 -14.57
C PHE A 235 -1.62 15.75 -13.75
N ILE A 236 -1.36 16.08 -12.48
CA ILE A 236 -2.29 16.82 -11.61
C ILE A 236 -1.66 18.15 -11.21
N ASP A 237 -2.16 19.23 -11.78
CA ASP A 237 -1.68 20.57 -11.41
C ASP A 237 -2.22 21.04 -10.07
N TRP A 238 -3.48 20.71 -9.76
CA TRP A 238 -4.10 21.06 -8.49
C TRP A 238 -5.22 20.09 -8.12
N ILE A 239 -5.52 19.99 -6.82
CA ILE A 239 -6.68 19.25 -6.29
C ILE A 239 -7.41 20.13 -5.28
N ARG A 240 -8.74 20.10 -5.32
CA ARG A 240 -9.59 20.65 -4.28
C ARG A 240 -10.37 19.55 -3.59
N ILE A 241 -10.14 19.38 -2.29
CA ILE A 241 -10.87 18.42 -1.45
C ILE A 241 -11.81 19.22 -0.57
N ARG A 242 -13.11 18.94 -0.66
CA ARG A 242 -14.15 19.59 0.14
C ARG A 242 -14.67 18.61 1.18
N GLN A 243 -15.06 19.14 2.35
CA GLN A 243 -15.58 18.34 3.46
C GLN A 243 -14.63 17.22 3.88
N LEU A 244 -13.32 17.47 3.83
CA LEU A 244 -12.32 16.52 4.29
C LEU A 244 -12.33 16.54 5.82
N GLY A 245 -12.66 15.43 6.46
CA GLY A 245 -12.94 15.52 7.88
C GLY A 245 -13.13 14.23 8.62
N LEU A 246 -13.25 14.41 9.94
CA LEU A 246 -13.63 13.45 10.95
C LEU A 246 -15.12 13.67 11.30
N PRO A 247 -15.78 12.74 12.00
CA PRO A 247 -17.16 12.95 12.44
C PRO A 247 -17.32 14.29 13.19
N GLY A 248 -18.19 15.17 12.67
CA GLY A 248 -18.48 16.50 13.25
C GLY A 248 -17.49 17.62 12.91
N HIS A 249 -16.44 17.34 12.14
CA HIS A 249 -15.32 18.26 11.93
C HIS A 249 -14.73 18.13 10.52
N SER A 250 -14.66 19.22 9.76
CA SER A 250 -14.15 19.20 8.38
C SER A 250 -13.33 20.42 7.99
N ALA A 251 -12.55 20.27 6.91
CA ALA A 251 -11.84 21.32 6.23
C ALA A 251 -11.98 21.17 4.70
N ASP A 252 -11.92 22.30 4.01
CA ASP A 252 -11.79 22.34 2.55
C ASP A 252 -10.35 22.74 2.22
N LEU A 253 -9.64 21.90 1.47
CA LEU A 253 -8.24 22.07 1.11
C LEU A 253 -8.11 22.31 -0.39
N HIS A 254 -7.21 23.21 -0.77
CA HIS A 254 -6.72 23.36 -2.13
C HIS A 254 -5.22 23.10 -2.16
N LEU A 255 -4.82 22.11 -2.94
CA LEU A 255 -3.46 21.64 -3.09
C LEU A 255 -2.98 22.03 -4.48
N GLN A 256 -1.92 22.82 -4.58
CA GLN A 256 -1.33 23.27 -5.83
C GLN A 256 0.04 22.61 -6.00
N ARG A 257 0.28 21.93 -7.12
CA ARG A 257 1.56 21.31 -7.44
C ARG A 257 2.59 22.37 -7.82
N TYR A 258 3.80 22.23 -7.28
CA TYR A 258 5.02 22.88 -7.74
C TYR A 258 6.07 21.82 -8.09
N GLN A 259 7.23 22.24 -8.61
CA GLN A 259 8.25 21.29 -9.10
C GLN A 259 8.74 20.29 -8.04
N ARG A 260 8.82 20.69 -6.76
CA ARG A 260 9.39 19.86 -5.68
C ARG A 260 8.48 19.66 -4.48
N ASN A 261 7.34 20.33 -4.42
CA ASN A 261 6.42 20.27 -3.29
C ASN A 261 4.98 20.62 -3.72
N VAL A 262 4.08 20.64 -2.75
CA VAL A 262 2.68 21.02 -2.93
C VAL A 262 2.37 22.18 -1.98
N GLY A 263 1.87 23.28 -2.51
CA GLY A 263 1.31 24.36 -1.69
C GLY A 263 -0.08 23.98 -1.22
N ILE A 264 -0.34 24.12 0.09
CA ILE A 264 -1.62 23.75 0.69
C ILE A 264 -2.30 25.00 1.22
N ASN A 265 -3.47 25.31 0.65
CA ASN A 265 -4.33 26.41 1.08
C ASN A 265 -5.56 25.83 1.80
N VAL A 266 -5.73 26.20 3.07
CA VAL A 266 -6.95 25.89 3.82
C VAL A 266 -8.01 26.94 3.45
N LEU A 267 -9.03 26.51 2.71
CA LEU A 267 -10.08 27.39 2.20
C LEU A 267 -11.20 27.61 3.20
N ARG A 268 -11.52 26.56 3.97
CA ARG A 268 -12.49 26.53 5.05
C ARG A 268 -12.00 25.52 6.08
N LYS A 269 -12.25 25.79 7.36
CA LYS A 269 -12.00 24.84 8.44
C LYS A 269 -12.99 25.05 9.58
N ASP A 270 -13.60 23.97 10.07
CA ASP A 270 -14.48 24.04 11.23
C ASP A 270 -13.67 24.36 12.51
N PRO A 271 -14.27 25.01 13.53
CA PRO A 271 -13.57 25.31 14.78
C PRO A 271 -12.96 24.06 15.42
N GLY A 272 -11.73 24.18 15.94
CA GLY A 272 -11.02 23.09 16.61
C GLY A 272 -10.29 22.10 15.70
N VAL A 273 -10.59 22.07 14.39
CA VAL A 273 -9.85 21.21 13.45
C VAL A 273 -8.44 21.74 13.27
N GLN A 274 -7.45 20.86 13.22
CA GLN A 274 -6.07 21.20 12.87
C GLN A 274 -5.73 20.61 11.50
N VAL A 275 -5.01 21.39 10.69
CA VAL A 275 -4.43 20.91 9.43
C VAL A 275 -2.93 21.03 9.58
N ALA A 276 -2.24 19.90 9.66
CA ALA A 276 -0.80 19.82 9.83
C ALA A 276 -0.13 19.34 8.56
N VAL A 277 1.03 19.91 8.24
CA VAL A 277 1.89 19.48 7.14
C VAL A 277 3.26 19.17 7.72
N THR A 278 3.78 17.99 7.45
CA THR A 278 5.08 17.53 7.93
C THR A 278 5.92 17.04 6.76
N GLU A 279 7.25 17.07 6.93
CA GLU A 279 8.20 16.52 5.96
C GLU A 279 8.57 15.07 6.26
#